data_AF-A0A7D4XY14-F1
#
_entry.id   AF-A0A7D4XY14-F1
#
_cell.length_a   1.000
_cell.length_b   1.000
_cell.length_c   1.000
_cell.angle_alpha   90.00
_cell.angle_beta   90.00
_cell.angle_gamma   90.00
#
_symmetry.space_group_name_H-M   'P 1'
#
loop_
_entity.id
_entity.type
_entity.pdbx_description
1 polymer ?
#
loop_
_entity_poly.entity_id
_entity_poly.type
_entity_poly.pdbx_seq_one_letter_code
_entity_poly.pdbx_strand_id
1 'polypeptide(L)' 'MLLSDREEEIMILLSKGLSISEAANRMQIGQASAATYLNRARRKLKAETVRQAVAIWTGDYEQ' A
#
# COMPACT_ATOMS: atom_id res chain seq x y z
N MET A 1 13.14 6.03 3.11
CA MET A 1 11.69 5.80 2.98
C MET A 1 11.09 5.36 4.30
N LEU A 2 9.86 5.78 4.61
CA LEU A 2 9.15 5.40 5.83
C LEU A 2 8.58 3.97 5.78
N LEU A 3 8.22 3.50 4.58
CA LEU A 3 7.67 2.17 4.32
C LEU A 3 8.78 1.15 4.06
N SER A 4 8.50 -0.13 4.31
CA SER A 4 9.36 -1.23 3.83
C SER A 4 9.06 -1.54 2.36
N ASP A 5 9.96 -2.27 1.70
CA ASP A 5 9.81 -2.66 0.29
C ASP A 5 8.45 -3.33 0.00
N ARG A 6 7.96 -4.20 0.89
CA ARG A 6 6.66 -4.87 0.74
C ARG A 6 5.47 -3.96 0.97
N GLU A 7 5.62 -2.99 1.86
CA GLU A 7 4.60 -1.96 2.11
C GLU A 7 4.57 -0.96 0.94
N GLU A 8 5.71 -0.63 0.37
CA GLU A 8 5.79 0.22 -0.81
C GLU A 8 5.23 -0.48 -2.05
N GLU A 9 5.61 -1.74 -2.28
CA GLU A 9 5.11 -2.56 -3.39
C GLU A 9 3.57 -2.60 -3.43
N ILE A 10 2.92 -2.79 -2.27
CA ILE A 10 1.46 -2.75 -2.22
C ILE A 10 0.91 -1.34 -2.48
N MET A 11 1.55 -0.28 -1.97
CA MET A 11 1.13 1.11 -2.25
C MET A 11 1.23 1.46 -3.74
N ILE A 12 2.27 1.00 -4.43
CA ILE A 12 2.43 1.14 -5.89
C ILE A 12 1.30 0.46 -6.66
N LEU A 13 0.88 -0.73 -6.22
CA LEU A 13 -0.21 -1.45 -6.89
C LEU A 13 -1.55 -0.76 -6.66
N LEU A 14 -1.81 -0.30 -5.44
CA LEU A 14 -3.04 0.41 -5.10
C LEU A 14 -3.13 1.80 -5.77
N SER A 15 -2.01 2.51 -5.93
CA SER A 15 -1.99 3.80 -6.64
C SER A 15 -2.32 3.67 -8.13
N LYS A 16 -2.07 2.48 -8.71
CA LYS A 16 -2.48 2.11 -10.08
C LYS A 16 -3.96 1.70 -10.17
N GLY A 17 -4.72 1.80 -9.08
CA GLY A 17 -6.15 1.48 -9.03
C GLY A 17 -6.48 0.00 -8.85
N LEU A 18 -5.49 -0.85 -8.51
CA LEU A 18 -5.76 -2.26 -8.24
C LEU A 18 -6.47 -2.43 -6.89
N SER A 19 -7.30 -3.46 -6.81
CA SER A 19 -7.82 -3.95 -5.54
C SER A 19 -6.76 -4.71 -4.74
N ILE A 20 -7.01 -4.92 -3.44
CA ILE A 20 -6.12 -5.69 -2.56
C ILE A 20 -5.94 -7.13 -3.06
N SER A 21 -6.98 -7.76 -3.61
CA SER A 21 -6.90 -9.12 -4.15
C SER A 21 -6.03 -9.18 -5.40
N GLU A 22 -6.19 -8.22 -6.34
CA GLU A 22 -5.33 -8.13 -7.51
C GLU A 22 -3.88 -7.82 -7.13
N ALA A 23 -3.67 -6.95 -6.15
CA ALA A 23 -2.34 -6.65 -5.62
C ALA A 23 -1.69 -7.89 -4.99
N ALA A 24 -2.44 -8.65 -4.19
CA ALA A 24 -1.98 -9.90 -3.60
C ALA A 24 -1.55 -10.91 -4.68
N ASN A 25 -2.37 -11.05 -5.73
CA ASN A 25 -2.04 -11.91 -6.88
C ASN A 25 -0.76 -11.45 -7.59
N ARG A 26 -0.58 -10.15 -7.81
CA ARG A 26 0.65 -9.61 -8.43
C ARG A 26 1.89 -9.79 -7.57
N MET A 27 1.75 -9.66 -6.26
CA MET A 27 2.82 -9.88 -5.29
C MET A 27 3.08 -11.38 -5.02
N GLN A 28 2.26 -12.28 -5.58
CA GLN A 28 2.32 -13.73 -5.35
C GLN A 28 2.21 -14.11 -3.87
N ILE A 29 1.34 -13.42 -3.12
CA ILE A 29 1.09 -13.68 -1.70
C ILE A 29 -0.41 -13.88 -1.43
N GLY A 30 -0.73 -14.41 -0.25
CA GLY A 30 -2.12 -14.50 0.20
C GLY A 30 -2.74 -13.12 0.46
N GLN A 31 -4.04 -12.99 0.23
CA GLN A 31 -4.79 -11.75 0.46
C GLN A 31 -4.67 -11.23 1.91
N ALA A 32 -4.59 -12.13 2.90
CA ALA A 32 -4.36 -11.76 4.30
C ALA A 32 -2.99 -11.11 4.53
N SER A 33 -1.95 -11.58 3.83
CA SER A 33 -0.61 -10.99 3.87
C SER A 33 -0.60 -9.61 3.22
N ALA A 34 -1.25 -9.47 2.06
CA ALA A 34 -1.42 -8.17 1.40
C ALA A 34 -2.16 -7.18 2.32
N ALA A 35 -3.28 -7.59 2.93
CA ALA A 35 -3.99 -6.77 3.90
C ALA A 35 -3.12 -6.37 5.11
N THR A 36 -2.22 -7.25 5.55
CA THR A 36 -1.27 -6.95 6.62
C THR A 36 -0.28 -5.86 6.22
N TYR A 37 0.32 -5.94 5.03
CA TYR A 37 1.22 -4.91 4.52
C TYR A 37 0.51 -3.58 4.35
N LEU A 38 -0.70 -3.58 3.78
CA LEU A 38 -1.52 -2.38 3.67
C LEU A 38 -1.81 -1.75 5.03
N ASN A 39 -2.22 -2.54 6.02
CA ASN A 39 -2.53 -2.01 7.35
C ASN A 39 -1.29 -1.41 8.04
N ARG A 40 -0.11 -2.02 7.86
CA ARG A 40 1.14 -1.45 8.37
C ARG A 40 1.51 -0.14 7.65
N ALA A 41 1.43 -0.13 6.33
CA ALA A 41 1.66 1.07 5.53
C ALA A 41 0.74 2.21 5.96
N ARG A 42 -0.56 1.95 6.09
CA ARG A 42 -1.56 2.91 6.59
C ARG A 42 -1.21 3.47 7.97
N ARG A 43 -0.80 2.62 8.91
CA ARG A 43 -0.40 3.06 10.26
C ARG A 43 0.82 3.97 10.21
N LYS A 44 1.82 3.64 9.40
CA LYS A 44 3.04 4.45 9.21
C LYS A 44 2.71 5.81 8.59
N LEU A 45 1.85 5.82 7.57
CA LEU A 45 1.37 7.03 6.91
C LEU A 45 0.30 7.80 7.70
N LYS A 46 -0.08 7.30 8.89
CA LYS A 46 -1.17 7.86 9.73
C LYS A 46 -2.48 8.06 8.97
N ALA A 47 -2.82 7.11 8.10
CA ALA A 47 -3.99 7.17 7.22
C ALA A 47 -5.16 6.31 7.73
N GLU A 48 -6.34 6.92 7.83
CA GLU A 48 -7.59 6.26 8.24
C GLU A 48 -8.24 5.47 7.11
N THR A 49 -7.92 5.79 5.86
CA THR A 49 -8.43 5.07 4.69
C THR A 49 -7.31 4.69 3.73
N VAL A 50 -7.57 3.69 2.89
CA VAL A 50 -6.64 3.31 1.82
C VAL A 50 -6.42 4.46 0.85
N ARG A 51 -7.50 5.19 0.50
CA ARG A 51 -7.44 6.35 -0.40
C ARG A 51 -6.54 7.45 0.17
N GLN A 52 -6.71 7.76 1.45
CA GLN A 52 -5.86 8.73 2.14
C GLN A 52 -4.40 8.26 2.16
N ALA A 53 -4.14 6.98 2.43
CA ALA A 53 -2.80 6.43 2.41
C ALA A 53 -2.13 6.59 1.04
N VAL A 54 -2.87 6.30 -0.04
CA VAL A 54 -2.36 6.45 -1.41
C VAL A 54 -2.05 7.92 -1.70
N ALA A 55 -2.95 8.84 -1.35
CA ALA A 55 -2.74 10.27 -1.57
C ALA A 55 -1.51 10.83 -0.82
N ILE A 56 -1.33 10.44 0.45
CA ILE A 56 -0.14 10.82 1.24
C ILE A 56 1.12 10.25 0.59
N TRP A 57 1.12 8.96 0.26
CA TRP A 57 2.28 8.28 -0.30
C TRP A 57 2.68 8.84 -1.67
N THR A 58 1.72 9.14 -2.57
CA THR A 58 2.04 9.76 -3.87
C THR A 58 2.55 11.19 -3.71
N GLY A 59 2.01 11.95 -2.76
CA GLY A 59 2.49 13.30 -2.46
C GLY A 59 3.90 13.31 -1.88
N ASP A 60 4.26 12.31 -1.07
CA ASP A 60 5.62 12.13 -0.53
C ASP A 60 6.62 11.61 -1.57
N TYR A 61 6.18 10.89 -2.62
CA TYR A 61 7.05 10.32 -3.65
C TYR A 61 7.44 11.35 -4.75
N GLU A 62 6.67 12.42 -4.90
CA GLU A 62 6.93 13.49 -5.89
C GLU A 62 7.84 14.63 -5.36
N GLN A 63 8.36 14.52 -4.12
CA GLN A 63 9.31 15.47 -3.51
C GLN A 63 10.73 14.92 -3.45
#